data_AF-A0A154IGZ4-F1
#
_entry.id   AF-A0A154IGZ4-F1
#
_cell.length_a   1.000
_cell.length_b   1.000
_cell.length_c   1.000
_cell.angle_alpha   90.00
_cell.angle_beta   90.00
_cell.angle_gamma   90.00
#
_symmetry.space_group_name_H-M   'P 1'
#
loop_
_entity.id
_entity.type
_entity.pdbx_description
1 polymer ?
#
loop_
_entity_poly.entity_id
_entity_poly.type
_entity_poly.pdbx_seq_one_letter_code
_entity_poly.pdbx_strand_id
1 'polypeptide(L)'
;MNDLDLSSDFYVSWSADDDFSSGEIYHIKRNKSGGSLSTPVARFFITSARIPAEGFFPHQRLDCFVSNTGLVLKPEQLARDLFESMKSRGLIDEPTWLGWHVAEERGGAPFGEVFDFD
;
A
#
# COMPACT_ATOMS: atom_id res chain seq x y z
N MET A 1 -8.04 -11.35 6.88
CA MET A 1 -6.77 -10.92 6.28
C MET A 1 -6.83 -11.35 4.83
N ASN A 2 -6.93 -10.40 3.91
CA ASN A 2 -7.08 -10.68 2.49
C ASN A 2 -5.72 -10.52 1.82
N ASP A 3 -5.16 -11.62 1.34
CA ASP A 3 -3.93 -11.57 0.57
C ASP A 3 -4.24 -11.41 -0.94
N LEU A 4 -3.49 -10.54 -1.60
CA LEU A 4 -3.61 -10.26 -3.04
C LEU A 4 -2.22 -10.27 -3.66
N ASP A 5 -1.98 -11.22 -4.55
CA ASP A 5 -0.74 -11.28 -5.33
C ASP A 5 -0.71 -10.14 -6.36
N LEU A 6 0.35 -9.34 -6.36
CA LEU A 6 0.61 -8.32 -7.40
C LEU A 6 1.48 -8.90 -8.52
N SER A 7 2.43 -9.76 -8.16
CA SER A 7 3.32 -10.45 -9.10
C SER A 7 3.93 -11.69 -8.43
N SER A 8 4.87 -12.37 -9.10
CA SER A 8 5.62 -13.48 -8.49
C SER A 8 6.43 -13.06 -7.26
N ASP A 9 6.76 -11.77 -7.17
CA ASP A 9 7.71 -11.21 -6.22
C ASP A 9 7.03 -10.30 -5.19
N PHE A 10 5.74 -9.99 -5.34
CA PHE A 10 5.01 -9.10 -4.44
C PHE A 10 3.60 -9.58 -4.14
N TYR A 11 3.19 -9.44 -2.88
CA TYR A 11 1.80 -9.60 -2.46
C TYR A 11 1.41 -8.48 -1.49
N VAL A 12 0.11 -8.31 -1.32
CA VAL A 12 -0.51 -7.32 -0.45
C VAL A 12 -1.22 -8.03 0.69
N SER A 13 -1.05 -7.52 1.89
CA SER A 13 -1.96 -7.78 3.02
C SER A 13 -2.71 -6.48 3.33
N TRP A 14 -4.04 -6.53 3.38
CA TRP A 14 -4.85 -5.32 3.56
C TRP A 14 -6.09 -5.53 4.40
N SER A 15 -6.61 -4.42 4.91
CA SER A 15 -7.87 -4.28 5.64
C SER A 15 -8.66 -3.06 5.13
N ALA A 16 -9.98 -3.19 5.07
CA ALA A 16 -10.88 -2.07 4.83
C ALA A 16 -11.85 -1.93 6.00
N ASP A 17 -12.02 -0.69 6.43
CA ASP A 17 -13.16 -0.20 7.19
C ASP A 17 -13.98 0.75 6.30
N ASP A 18 -15.19 1.12 6.73
CA ASP A 18 -16.20 1.79 5.89
C ASP A 18 -15.69 3.01 5.07
N ASP A 19 -14.78 3.82 5.63
CA ASP A 19 -14.27 5.05 4.98
C ASP A 19 -12.78 5.01 4.61
N PHE A 20 -12.08 3.94 4.96
CA PHE A 20 -10.62 3.89 4.89
C PHE A 20 -10.15 2.47 4.64
N SER A 21 -9.37 2.29 3.58
CA SER A 21 -8.68 1.02 3.34
C SER A 21 -7.18 1.26 3.35
N SER A 22 -6.45 0.35 3.98
CA SER A 22 -4.99 0.42 4.01
C SER A 22 -4.39 -0.97 4.04
N GLY A 23 -3.11 -1.03 3.72
CA GLY A 23 -2.39 -2.28 3.81
C GLY A 23 -0.91 -2.11 3.56
N GLU A 24 -0.23 -3.24 3.55
CA GLU A 24 1.19 -3.35 3.34
C GLU A 24 1.48 -4.26 2.15
N ILE A 25 2.49 -3.88 1.37
CA ILE A 25 3.02 -4.68 0.27
C ILE A 25 4.31 -5.32 0.74
N TYR A 26 4.44 -6.62 0.48
CA TYR A 26 5.57 -7.44 0.85
C TYR A 26 6.30 -7.93 -0.39
N HIS A 27 7.62 -7.83 -0.38
CA HIS A 27 8.50 -8.49 -1.35
C HIS A 27 8.79 -9.92 -0.89
N ILE A 28 8.62 -10.89 -1.78
CA ILE A 28 8.81 -12.31 -1.51
C ILE A 28 10.17 -12.76 -2.06
N LYS A 29 11.02 -13.31 -1.18
CA LYS A 29 12.22 -14.04 -1.59
C LYS A 29 12.06 -15.52 -1.28
N ARG A 30 12.03 -16.36 -2.32
CA ARG A 30 11.95 -17.83 -2.19
C ARG A 30 13.33 -18.46 -2.23
N ASN A 31 13.58 -19.46 -1.38
CA ASN A 31 14.81 -20.26 -1.40
C ASN A 31 14.61 -21.54 -2.22
N LYS A 32 15.71 -22.22 -2.56
CA LYS A 32 15.71 -23.46 -3.37
C LYS A 32 14.99 -24.64 -2.70
N SER A 33 14.81 -24.59 -1.38
CA SER A 33 14.16 -25.63 -0.58
C SER A 33 12.65 -25.39 -0.40
N GLY A 34 12.09 -24.35 -1.02
CA GLY A 34 10.67 -24.03 -0.98
C GLY A 34 10.24 -23.08 0.15
N GLY A 35 11.16 -22.63 1.01
CA GLY A 35 10.87 -21.61 2.02
C GLY A 35 10.82 -20.20 1.44
N SER A 36 10.04 -19.30 2.06
CA SER A 36 9.92 -17.90 1.65
C SER A 36 10.19 -16.94 2.81
N LEU A 37 10.83 -15.82 2.50
CA LEU A 37 10.95 -14.66 3.38
C LEU A 37 10.15 -13.50 2.78
N SER A 38 9.25 -12.93 3.56
CA SER A 38 8.47 -11.74 3.18
C SER A 38 9.06 -10.52 3.88
N THR A 39 9.38 -9.48 3.12
CA THR A 39 9.88 -8.20 3.65
C THR A 39 8.88 -7.10 3.31
N PRO A 40 8.37 -6.33 4.29
CA PRO A 40 7.50 -5.18 3.98
C PRO A 40 8.30 -4.15 3.19
N VAL A 41 7.75 -3.71 2.06
CA VAL A 41 8.41 -2.78 1.13
C VAL A 41 7.57 -1.56 0.78
N ALA A 42 6.27 -1.58 1.07
CA ALA A 42 5.43 -0.41 0.92
C ALA A 42 4.23 -0.46 1.86
N ARG A 43 3.66 0.71 2.14
CA ARG A 43 2.34 0.87 2.72
C ARG A 43 1.45 1.62 1.74
N PHE A 44 0.17 1.34 1.73
CA PHE A 44 -0.76 2.10 0.90
C PHE A 44 -2.02 2.47 1.65
N PHE A 45 -2.66 3.53 1.15
CA PHE A 45 -3.88 4.10 1.71
C PHE A 45 -4.84 4.43 0.58
N ILE A 46 -6.08 3.97 0.71
CA ILE A 46 -7.20 4.34 -0.14
C ILE A 46 -8.10 5.25 0.69
N THR A 47 -8.30 6.46 0.20
CA THR A 47 -9.15 7.46 0.83
C THR A 47 -10.12 8.03 -0.20
N SER A 48 -11.31 8.43 0.26
CA SER A 48 -12.20 9.26 -0.55
C SER A 48 -11.84 10.72 -0.32
N ALA A 49 -11.75 11.53 -1.38
CA ALA A 49 -11.51 12.96 -1.25
C ALA A 49 -12.67 13.62 -0.48
N ARG A 50 -12.49 13.83 0.84
CA ARG A 50 -13.54 14.32 1.75
C ARG A 50 -13.96 15.77 1.49
N ILE A 51 -13.05 16.56 0.93
CA ILE A 51 -13.29 17.96 0.58
C ILE A 51 -13.03 18.08 -0.92
N PRO A 52 -14.04 18.38 -1.76
CA PRO A 52 -13.80 18.75 -3.13
C PRO A 52 -12.96 20.03 -3.12
N ALA A 53 -11.68 19.92 -3.44
CA ALA A 53 -10.91 21.11 -3.78
C ALA A 53 -11.55 21.72 -5.04
N GLU A 54 -11.71 23.04 -5.07
CA GLU A 54 -12.25 23.73 -6.26
C GLU A 54 -11.47 23.27 -7.51
N GLY A 55 -12.18 22.73 -8.50
CA GLY A 55 -11.59 22.23 -9.75
C GLY A 55 -11.31 20.73 -9.82
N PHE A 56 -11.66 19.92 -8.80
CA PHE A 56 -11.55 18.46 -8.86
C PHE A 56 -12.93 17.78 -8.81
N PHE A 57 -13.13 16.76 -9.65
CA PHE A 57 -14.28 15.86 -9.53
C PHE A 57 -14.17 15.04 -8.24
N PRO A 58 -15.29 14.59 -7.63
CA PRO A 58 -15.25 13.57 -6.59
C PRO A 58 -14.46 12.36 -7.08
N HIS A 59 -13.43 11.96 -6.35
CA HIS A 59 -12.51 10.87 -6.71
C HIS A 59 -11.99 10.16 -5.46
N GLN A 60 -11.54 8.92 -5.65
CA GLN A 60 -10.74 8.23 -4.66
C GLN A 60 -9.26 8.59 -4.83
N ARG A 61 -8.47 8.40 -3.79
CA ARG A 61 -7.03 8.59 -3.81
C ARG A 61 -6.38 7.32 -3.27
N LEU A 62 -5.50 6.73 -4.07
CA LEU A 62 -4.63 5.64 -3.69
C LEU A 62 -3.20 6.17 -3.58
N ASP A 63 -2.68 6.28 -2.35
CA ASP A 63 -1.28 6.65 -2.11
C ASP A 63 -0.47 5.42 -1.73
N CYS A 64 0.59 5.15 -2.48
CA CYS A 64 1.54 4.06 -2.23
C CYS A 64 2.90 4.62 -1.77
N PHE A 65 3.26 4.36 -0.51
CA PHE A 65 4.52 4.77 0.11
C PHE A 65 5.50 3.60 0.11
N VAL A 66 6.44 3.62 -0.82
CA VAL A 66 7.46 2.59 -1.01
C VAL A 66 8.68 2.91 -0.15
N SER A 67 9.10 1.95 0.68
CA SER A 67 10.30 2.06 1.49
C SER A 67 11.56 2.08 0.61
N ASN A 68 12.50 2.97 0.92
CA ASN A 68 13.78 3.09 0.22
C ASN A 68 14.78 1.97 0.60
N THR A 69 14.44 0.72 0.27
CA THR A 69 15.22 -0.49 0.62
C THR A 69 16.01 -1.07 -0.54
N GLY A 70 15.84 -0.56 -1.76
CA GLY A 70 16.40 -1.12 -2.99
C GLY A 70 15.73 -2.40 -3.49
N LEU A 71 14.76 -2.96 -2.74
CA LEU A 71 13.99 -4.14 -3.15
C LEU A 71 12.93 -3.82 -4.20
N VAL A 72 12.49 -2.56 -4.28
CA VAL A 72 11.54 -2.08 -5.28
C VAL A 72 12.27 -1.19 -6.27
N LEU A 73 12.57 -1.74 -7.45
CA LEU A 73 13.33 -1.02 -8.49
C LEU A 73 12.48 0.02 -9.25
N LYS A 74 11.15 -0.18 -9.29
CA LYS A 74 10.20 0.67 -10.02
C LYS A 74 8.98 0.98 -9.15
N PRO A 75 9.08 1.95 -8.22
CA PRO A 75 7.97 2.32 -7.32
C PRO A 75 6.67 2.68 -8.05
N GLU A 76 6.77 3.40 -9.17
CA GLU A 76 5.62 3.73 -10.02
C GLU A 76 4.92 2.47 -10.53
N GLN A 77 5.68 1.49 -11.04
CA GLN A 77 5.11 0.25 -11.56
C GLN A 77 4.40 -0.53 -10.45
N LEU A 78 5.01 -0.62 -9.26
CA LEU A 78 4.39 -1.28 -8.11
C LEU A 78 3.05 -0.62 -7.73
N ALA A 79 2.98 0.71 -7.76
CA ALA A 79 1.74 1.43 -7.49
C ALA A 79 0.66 1.22 -8.57
N ARG A 80 1.07 1.12 -9.84
CA ARG A 80 0.16 0.77 -10.96
C ARG A 80 -0.37 -0.65 -10.83
N ASP A 81 0.50 -1.61 -10.53
CA ASP A 81 0.12 -3.01 -10.33
C ASP A 81 -0.85 -3.15 -9.15
N LEU A 82 -0.61 -2.40 -8.07
CA LEU A 82 -1.54 -2.29 -6.94
C LEU A 82 -2.90 -1.74 -7.38
N PHE A 83 -2.94 -0.62 -8.11
CA PHE A 83 -4.19 -0.01 -8.58
C PHE A 83 -5.00 -0.99 -9.43
N GLU A 84 -4.39 -1.60 -10.44
CA GLU A 84 -5.07 -2.56 -11.32
C GLU A 84 -5.58 -3.78 -10.54
N SER A 85 -4.77 -4.27 -9.60
CA SER A 85 -5.16 -5.42 -8.78
C SER A 85 -6.35 -5.09 -7.86
N MET A 86 -6.35 -3.91 -7.23
CA MET A 86 -7.46 -3.44 -6.40
C MET A 86 -8.73 -3.19 -7.24
N LYS A 87 -8.59 -2.57 -8.42
CA LYS A 87 -9.68 -2.30 -9.35
C LYS A 87 -10.31 -3.58 -9.85
N SER A 88 -9.50 -4.58 -10.21
CA SER A 88 -9.98 -5.91 -10.66
C SER A 88 -10.82 -6.64 -9.60
N ARG A 89 -10.61 -6.31 -8.32
CA ARG A 89 -11.38 -6.86 -7.19
C ARG A 89 -12.55 -5.96 -6.76
N GLY A 90 -12.81 -4.86 -7.46
CA GLY A 90 -13.87 -3.91 -7.12
C GLY A 90 -13.62 -3.14 -5.83
N LEU A 91 -12.36 -3.02 -5.39
CA LEU A 91 -11.98 -2.34 -4.15
C LEU A 91 -11.69 -0.86 -4.35
N ILE A 92 -11.43 -0.45 -5.59
CA ILE A 92 -11.24 0.92 -6.02
C ILE A 92 -11.85 1.10 -7.41
N ASP A 93 -12.38 2.28 -7.69
CA ASP A 93 -12.97 2.60 -8.99
C ASP A 93 -12.48 3.96 -9.51
N GLU A 94 -12.79 4.26 -10.76
CA GLU A 94 -12.52 5.54 -11.37
C GLU A 94 -13.67 6.54 -11.12
N PRO A 95 -13.36 7.84 -10.93
CA PRO A 95 -12.04 8.45 -11.01
C PRO A 95 -11.20 8.23 -9.74
N THR A 96 -9.90 7.96 -9.94
CA THR A 96 -8.92 7.81 -8.86
C THR A 96 -7.66 8.60 -9.15
N TRP A 97 -7.12 9.28 -8.13
CA TRP A 97 -5.76 9.79 -8.14
C TRP A 97 -4.79 8.73 -7.59
N LEU A 98 -3.84 8.27 -8.42
CA LEU A 98 -2.76 7.36 -8.00
C LEU A 98 -1.51 8.15 -7.62
N GLY A 99 -1.19 8.18 -6.33
CA GLY A 99 0.06 8.73 -5.80
C GLY A 99 1.07 7.62 -5.50
N TRP A 100 2.35 7.86 -5.80
CA TRP A 100 3.44 7.00 -5.35
C TRP A 100 4.58 7.85 -4.78
N HIS A 101 5.17 7.35 -3.71
CA HIS A 101 6.20 8.03 -2.95
C HIS A 101 7.32 7.05 -2.61
N VAL A 102 8.56 7.51 -2.67
CA VAL A 102 9.69 6.79 -2.06
C VAL A 102 9.98 7.44 -0.73
N ALA A 103 9.81 6.69 0.35
CA ALA A 103 9.92 7.17 1.71
C ALA A 103 11.00 6.42 2.48
N GLU A 104 11.65 7.15 3.38
CA GLU A 104 12.63 6.61 4.33
C GLU A 104 12.16 7.00 5.73
N GLU A 105 11.98 6.02 6.61
CA GLU A 105 11.65 6.28 8.01
C GLU A 105 12.87 6.88 8.70
N ARG A 106 12.72 8.11 9.22
CA ARG A 106 13.80 8.84 9.91
C ARG A 106 13.74 8.71 11.42
N GLY A 107 12.61 8.29 11.96
CA GLY A 107 12.35 8.13 13.38
C GLY A 107 10.87 8.32 13.71
N GLY A 108 10.53 8.09 14.97
CA GLY A 108 9.19 8.27 15.52
C GLY A 108 9.27 8.37 17.04
N ALA A 109 8.28 9.03 17.64
CA ALA A 109 8.17 9.14 19.09
C ALA A 109 6.70 8.93 19.49
N PRO A 110 6.42 8.14 20.54
CA PRO A 110 5.09 8.02 21.06
C PRO A 110 4.69 9.31 21.80
N PHE A 111 3.46 9.77 21.60
CA PHE A 111 2.84 10.82 22.39
C PHE A 111 1.56 10.25 23.01
N GLY A 112 1.58 9.98 24.32
CA GLY A 112 0.57 9.18 25.03
C GLY A 112 0.95 7.70 25.15
N GLU A 113 0.07 6.89 25.73
CA GLU A 113 0.22 5.43 25.83
C GLU A 113 -0.14 4.80 24.47
N VAL A 114 0.87 4.62 23.62
CA VAL A 114 0.73 4.05 22.27
C VAL A 114 0.95 2.54 22.27
N PHE A 115 1.77 2.05 23.20
CA PHE A 115 2.11 0.64 23.31
C PHE A 115 1.54 0.06 24.59
N ASP A 116 0.81 -1.04 24.46
CA ASP A 116 0.30 -1.85 25.56
C ASP A 116 1.09 -3.17 25.57
N PHE A 117 2.36 -3.07 25.96
CA PHE A 117 3.20 -4.24 26.18
C PHE A 117 3.12 -4.58 27.67
N ASP A 118 2.36 -5.63 28.00
CA ASP A 118 2.43 -6.30 29.32
C ASP A 118 3.87 -6.78 29.62
#